data_AF-A0A813XXZ6-F1
#
_entry.id   AF-A0A813XXZ6-F1
#
_cell.length_a   1.000
_cell.length_b   1.000
_cell.length_c   1.000
_cell.angle_alpha   90.00
_cell.angle_beta   90.00
_cell.angle_gamma   90.00
#
_symmetry.space_group_name_H-M   'P 1'
#
loop_
_entity.id
_entity.type
_entity.pdbx_description
1 polymer ?
#
loop_
_entity_poly.entity_id
_entity_poly.type
_entity_poly.pdbx_seq_one_letter_code
_entity_poly.pdbx_strand_id
1 'polypeptide(L)'
;MALPTLSRLQLTPDINICRVLNGMWQVSGGHGRIDPTAAIQEMFRYVDAGFTTWDLADHYGPAEDLMGEFRRQLLATRGKEALDHWGGWQLFQELLVVLKQIATKHTVSIANVAVRYILDKPAIGGVIIGARLGLSEHLQDNARVFEFSLDDDDRQQIDAVSQKSRDLYRAIGDCGDEYR
;
A
#
# COMPACT_ATOMS: atom_id res chain seq x y z
N MET A 1 1.39 -15.03 15.49
CA MET A 1 -0.08 -15.03 15.37
C MET A 1 -0.39 -15.34 13.92
N ALA A 2 -1.18 -16.38 13.65
CA ALA A 2 -1.49 -16.76 12.27
C ALA A 2 -2.61 -15.87 11.71
N LEU A 3 -2.48 -15.40 10.47
CA LEU A 3 -3.51 -14.62 9.80
C LEU A 3 -4.82 -15.42 9.64
N PRO A 4 -5.99 -14.75 9.71
CA PRO A 4 -7.30 -15.42 9.59
C PRO A 4 -7.57 -15.85 8.13
N THR A 5 -8.56 -16.71 7.90
CA THR A 5 -8.95 -17.17 6.54
C THR A 5 -9.26 -16.03 5.57
N LEU A 6 -9.79 -14.90 6.07
CA LEU A 6 -10.05 -13.70 5.26
C LEU A 6 -8.80 -13.12 4.62
N SER A 7 -7.61 -13.44 5.15
CA SER A 7 -6.33 -13.07 4.56
C SER A 7 -5.97 -13.84 3.31
N ARG A 8 -6.77 -14.85 2.93
CA ARG A 8 -6.49 -15.74 1.81
C ARG A 8 -7.42 -15.48 0.64
N LEU A 9 -6.89 -15.61 -0.57
CA LEU A 9 -7.67 -15.66 -1.80
C LEU A 9 -7.20 -16.83 -2.65
N GLN A 10 -8.16 -17.65 -3.09
CA GLN A 10 -7.90 -18.67 -4.11
C GLN A 10 -7.91 -17.99 -5.48
N LEU A 11 -6.74 -17.80 -6.07
CA LEU A 11 -6.60 -17.10 -7.36
C LEU A 11 -6.83 -18.05 -8.53
N THR A 12 -6.30 -19.26 -8.44
CA THR A 12 -6.51 -20.39 -9.38
C THR A 12 -6.68 -21.67 -8.56
N PRO A 13 -7.06 -22.83 -9.13
CA PRO A 13 -7.18 -24.08 -8.35
C PRO A 13 -5.90 -24.48 -7.60
N ASP A 14 -4.73 -24.07 -8.10
CA ASP A 14 -3.40 -24.40 -7.60
C ASP A 14 -2.71 -23.22 -6.87
N ILE A 15 -3.22 -21.99 -6.98
CA ILE A 15 -2.62 -20.79 -6.38
C ILE A 15 -3.56 -20.20 -5.33
N ASN A 16 -3.10 -20.26 -4.07
CA ASN A 16 -3.67 -19.52 -2.95
C ASN A 16 -2.69 -18.42 -2.52
N ILE A 17 -3.16 -17.18 -2.39
CA ILE A 17 -2.32 -16.05 -2.01
C ILE A 17 -2.72 -15.49 -0.65
N CYS A 18 -1.75 -14.92 0.06
CA CYS A 18 -2.03 -13.91 1.07
C CYS A 18 -2.48 -12.62 0.37
N ARG A 19 -3.59 -12.04 0.81
CA ARG A 19 -4.17 -10.81 0.26
C ARG A 19 -3.39 -9.55 0.62
N VAL A 20 -2.45 -9.64 1.57
CA VAL A 20 -1.41 -8.63 1.80
C VAL A 20 -0.09 -9.21 1.31
N LEU A 21 0.44 -8.64 0.23
CA LEU A 21 1.67 -9.08 -0.43
C LEU A 21 2.86 -8.31 0.11
N ASN A 22 3.99 -9.00 0.26
CA ASN A 22 5.25 -8.41 0.72
C ASN A 22 6.03 -7.86 -0.47
N GLY A 23 6.03 -6.54 -0.63
CA GLY A 23 6.75 -5.83 -1.68
C GLY A 23 8.25 -5.72 -1.39
N MET A 24 9.08 -6.34 -2.22
CA MET A 24 10.52 -6.42 -1.99
C MET A 24 11.32 -5.24 -2.56
N TRP A 25 10.67 -4.24 -3.16
CA TRP A 25 11.35 -3.07 -3.73
C TRP A 25 12.24 -2.37 -2.68
N GLN A 26 11.80 -2.27 -1.42
CA GLN A 26 12.64 -1.62 -0.39
C GLN A 26 13.90 -2.41 0.00
N VAL A 27 14.08 -3.62 -0.51
CA VAL A 27 15.26 -4.48 -0.27
C VAL A 27 16.33 -4.30 -1.34
N SER A 28 16.06 -3.56 -2.42
CA SER A 28 16.98 -3.32 -3.55
C SER A 28 18.31 -2.63 -3.18
N GLY A 29 18.36 -1.95 -2.03
CA GLY A 29 19.48 -1.12 -1.57
C GLY A 29 19.26 0.39 -1.68
N GLY A 30 18.31 0.86 -2.52
CA GLY A 30 18.00 2.30 -2.68
C GLY A 30 17.37 2.95 -1.44
N HIS A 31 16.84 2.14 -0.53
CA HIS A 31 16.17 2.57 0.70
C HIS A 31 17.00 2.40 1.98
N GLY A 32 18.31 2.16 1.83
CA GLY A 32 19.24 1.89 2.92
C GLY A 32 19.83 0.50 2.80
N ARG A 33 20.92 0.27 3.53
CA ARG A 33 21.60 -1.02 3.54
C ARG A 33 20.77 -2.06 4.29
N ILE A 34 20.48 -3.18 3.64
CA ILE A 34 19.86 -4.35 4.25
C ILE A 34 20.96 -5.30 4.71
N ASP A 35 20.83 -5.82 5.93
CA ASP A 35 21.59 -6.98 6.38
C ASP A 35 20.90 -8.25 5.87
N PRO A 36 21.52 -9.04 4.97
CA PRO A 36 20.90 -10.26 4.44
C PRO A 36 20.52 -11.26 5.53
N THR A 37 21.29 -11.35 6.61
CA THR A 37 21.02 -12.33 7.67
C THR A 37 19.75 -11.95 8.44
N ALA A 38 19.66 -10.68 8.85
CA ALA A 38 18.47 -10.16 9.51
C ALA A 38 17.23 -10.22 8.60
N ALA A 39 17.39 -9.92 7.31
CA ALA A 39 16.29 -9.96 6.35
C ALA A 39 15.72 -11.36 6.19
N ILE A 40 16.57 -12.37 6.01
CA ILE A 40 16.15 -13.78 5.88
C ILE A 40 15.42 -14.25 7.16
N GLN A 41 15.93 -13.89 8.34
CA GLN A 41 15.25 -14.21 9.61
C GLN A 41 13.87 -13.56 9.70
N GLU A 42 13.72 -12.34 9.20
CA GLU A 42 12.42 -11.69 9.14
C GLU A 42 11.47 -12.33 8.13
N MET A 43 11.98 -12.80 6.98
CA MET A 43 11.14 -13.54 6.02
C MET A 43 10.52 -14.80 6.65
N PHE A 44 11.27 -15.53 7.48
CA PHE A 44 10.71 -16.65 8.23
C PHE A 44 9.57 -16.21 9.16
N ARG A 45 9.75 -15.10 9.90
CA ARG A 45 8.68 -14.56 10.76
C ARG A 45 7.42 -14.17 9.97
N TYR A 46 7.58 -13.63 8.77
CA TYR A 46 6.45 -13.31 7.88
C TYR A 46 5.72 -14.58 7.44
N VAL A 47 6.45 -15.60 7.00
CA VAL A 47 5.88 -16.91 6.62
C VAL A 47 5.14 -17.54 7.80
N ASP A 48 5.76 -17.58 8.98
CA ASP A 48 5.18 -18.12 10.21
C ASP A 48 3.91 -17.36 10.66
N ALA A 49 3.84 -16.07 10.37
CA ALA A 49 2.65 -15.25 10.61
C ALA A 49 1.56 -15.44 9.53
N GLY A 50 1.90 -15.99 8.36
CA GLY A 50 0.98 -16.26 7.26
C GLY A 50 1.11 -15.32 6.05
N PHE A 51 2.08 -14.40 6.04
CA PHE A 51 2.38 -13.52 4.90
C PHE A 51 3.27 -14.25 3.89
N THR A 52 2.64 -15.04 3.02
CA THR A 52 3.35 -16.00 2.16
C THR A 52 3.47 -15.60 0.69
N THR A 53 3.01 -14.40 0.31
CA THR A 53 3.03 -13.94 -1.08
C THR A 53 3.96 -12.74 -1.20
N TRP A 54 4.92 -12.84 -2.12
CA TRP A 54 6.03 -11.91 -2.27
C TRP A 54 6.01 -11.31 -3.68
N ASP A 55 6.18 -10.00 -3.76
CA ASP A 55 6.29 -9.25 -5.02
C ASP A 55 7.78 -8.92 -5.25
N LEU A 56 8.31 -9.38 -6.38
CA LEU A 56 9.73 -9.27 -6.75
C LEU A 56 9.87 -8.83 -8.22
N ALA A 57 10.96 -8.12 -8.53
CA ALA A 57 11.44 -7.94 -9.89
C ALA A 57 12.98 -7.96 -9.92
N ASP A 58 13.53 -8.45 -11.02
CA ASP A 58 14.97 -8.53 -11.27
C ASP A 58 15.66 -7.15 -11.32
N HIS A 59 14.92 -6.12 -11.75
CA HIS A 59 15.46 -4.79 -12.01
C HIS A 59 15.15 -3.75 -10.92
N TYR A 60 14.63 -4.15 -9.75
CA TYR A 60 14.29 -3.20 -8.69
C TYR A 60 15.45 -2.24 -8.38
N GLY A 61 16.71 -2.68 -8.38
CA GLY A 61 17.88 -1.80 -8.16
C GLY A 61 17.98 -0.61 -9.14
N PRO A 62 18.31 -0.84 -10.44
CA PRO A 62 18.48 0.25 -11.39
C PRO A 62 17.20 1.08 -11.63
N ALA A 63 16.03 0.44 -11.62
CA ALA A 63 14.76 1.13 -11.80
C ALA A 63 14.45 2.05 -10.61
N GLU A 64 14.82 1.67 -9.39
CA GLU A 64 14.62 2.49 -8.20
C GLU A 64 15.56 3.69 -8.13
N ASP A 65 16.81 3.57 -8.59
CA ASP A 65 17.71 4.73 -8.67
C ASP A 65 17.14 5.79 -9.61
N LEU A 66 16.67 5.34 -10.78
CA LEU A 66 16.03 6.19 -11.78
C LEU A 66 14.71 6.77 -11.27
N MET A 67 13.84 5.95 -10.68
CA MET A 67 12.58 6.43 -10.10
C MET A 67 12.80 7.30 -8.86
N GLY A 68 13.85 7.06 -8.09
CA GLY A 68 14.22 7.88 -6.95
C GLY A 68 14.61 9.29 -7.39
N GLU A 69 15.44 9.41 -8.42
CA GLU A 69 15.79 10.69 -9.01
C GLU A 69 14.60 11.36 -9.69
N PHE A 70 13.86 10.62 -10.52
CA PHE A 70 12.64 11.12 -11.13
C PHE A 70 11.64 11.60 -10.07
N ARG A 71 11.42 10.88 -8.96
CA ARG A 71 10.53 11.29 -7.87
C ARG A 71 11.02 12.57 -7.20
N ARG A 72 12.33 12.73 -6.97
CA ARG A 72 12.89 13.98 -6.42
C ARG A 72 12.60 15.16 -7.35
N GLN A 73 12.85 14.99 -8.64
CA GLN A 73 12.58 16.03 -9.64
C GLN A 73 11.08 16.28 -9.81
N LEU A 74 10.26 15.23 -9.87
CA LEU A 74 8.81 15.31 -9.98
C LEU A 74 8.24 16.06 -8.77
N LEU A 75 8.64 15.73 -7.54
CA LEU A 75 8.20 16.46 -6.36
C LEU A 75 8.63 17.94 -6.40
N ALA A 76 9.87 18.22 -6.80
CA ALA A 76 10.40 19.58 -6.87
C ALA A 76 9.76 20.44 -7.98
N THR A 77 9.34 19.82 -9.09
CA THR A 77 8.91 20.55 -10.30
C THR A 77 7.42 20.45 -10.57
N ARG A 78 6.79 19.32 -10.23
CA ARG A 78 5.40 18.97 -10.60
C ARG A 78 4.57 18.39 -9.44
N GLY A 79 5.12 18.24 -8.23
CA GLY A 79 4.44 17.55 -7.14
C GLY A 79 3.16 18.26 -6.68
N LYS A 80 3.21 19.59 -6.62
CA LYS A 80 2.03 20.41 -6.34
C LYS A 80 0.98 20.28 -7.45
N GLU A 81 1.40 20.35 -8.70
CA GLU A 81 0.52 20.22 -9.87
C GLU A 81 -0.14 18.83 -9.93
N ALA A 82 0.62 17.76 -9.69
CA ALA A 82 0.10 16.39 -9.63
C ALA A 82 -0.96 16.23 -8.53
N LEU A 83 -0.72 16.81 -7.34
CA LEU A 83 -1.72 16.80 -6.27
C LEU A 83 -2.94 17.67 -6.63
N ASP A 84 -2.73 18.83 -7.23
CA ASP A 84 -3.78 19.73 -7.70
C ASP A 84 -4.62 19.11 -8.82
N HIS A 85 -4.05 18.22 -9.64
CA HIS A 85 -4.78 17.42 -10.62
C HIS A 85 -5.73 16.43 -9.96
N TRP A 86 -5.38 15.84 -8.83
CA TRP A 86 -6.28 14.97 -8.08
C TRP A 86 -7.35 15.77 -7.30
N GLY A 87 -6.96 16.82 -6.59
CA GLY A 87 -7.90 17.61 -5.76
C GLY A 87 -7.24 18.58 -4.78
N GLY A 88 -5.91 18.65 -4.82
CA GLY A 88 -5.10 19.58 -4.05
C GLY A 88 -4.84 19.15 -2.62
N TRP A 89 -3.95 19.88 -1.97
CA TRP A 89 -3.51 19.62 -0.60
C TRP A 89 -4.66 19.63 0.41
N GLN A 90 -5.62 20.54 0.25
CA GLN A 90 -6.72 20.67 1.19
C GLN A 90 -7.63 19.43 1.18
N LEU A 91 -7.93 18.88 -0.01
CA LEU A 91 -8.70 17.64 -0.12
C LEU A 91 -7.93 16.44 0.45
N PHE A 92 -6.61 16.40 0.25
CA PHE A 92 -5.76 15.36 0.83
C PHE A 92 -5.79 15.39 2.36
N GLN A 93 -5.71 16.58 2.95
CA GLN A 93 -5.84 16.75 4.39
C GLN A 93 -7.23 16.35 4.89
N GLU A 94 -8.30 16.69 4.16
CA GLU A 94 -9.66 16.24 4.49
C GLU A 94 -9.75 14.71 4.53
N LEU A 95 -9.19 14.03 3.53
CA LEU A 95 -9.13 12.56 3.49
C LEU A 95 -8.36 12.00 4.70
N LEU A 96 -7.20 12.55 5.02
CA LEU A 96 -6.41 12.11 6.17
C LEU A 96 -7.15 12.29 7.51
N VAL A 97 -7.93 13.37 7.66
CA VAL A 97 -8.76 13.59 8.85
C VAL A 97 -9.84 12.51 8.96
N VAL A 98 -10.54 12.20 7.86
CA VAL A 98 -11.56 11.12 7.83
C VAL A 98 -10.93 9.77 8.16
N LEU A 99 -9.83 9.42 7.49
CA LEU A 99 -9.12 8.16 7.76
C LEU A 99 -8.64 8.08 9.21
N LYS A 100 -8.20 9.21 9.81
CA LYS A 100 -7.78 9.27 11.21
C LYS A 100 -8.95 9.04 12.18
N GLN A 101 -10.13 9.58 11.88
CA GLN A 101 -11.34 9.37 12.70
C GLN A 101 -11.74 7.90 12.69
N ILE A 102 -11.81 7.28 11.51
CA ILE A 102 -12.11 5.85 11.34
C ILE A 102 -11.04 4.98 12.02
N ALA A 103 -9.76 5.32 11.84
CA ALA A 103 -8.65 4.63 12.50
C ALA A 103 -8.79 4.67 14.03
N THR A 104 -9.24 5.80 14.58
CA THR A 104 -9.50 5.96 16.02
C THR A 104 -10.70 5.11 16.46
N LYS A 105 -11.80 5.11 15.71
CA LYS A 105 -12.99 4.27 15.97
C LYS A 105 -12.65 2.79 16.06
N HIS A 106 -11.83 2.28 15.14
CA HIS A 106 -11.43 0.87 15.08
C HIS A 106 -10.13 0.55 15.83
N THR A 107 -9.51 1.54 16.48
CA THR A 107 -8.23 1.41 17.20
C THR A 107 -7.07 0.93 16.31
N VAL A 108 -7.09 1.18 15.01
CA VAL A 108 -6.06 0.77 14.02
C VAL A 108 -5.27 1.97 13.48
N SER A 109 -4.29 1.74 12.62
CA SER A 109 -3.54 2.80 11.94
C SER A 109 -4.32 3.37 10.73
N ILE A 110 -3.97 4.58 10.29
CA ILE A 110 -4.50 5.15 9.02
C ILE A 110 -4.18 4.21 7.85
N ALA A 111 -2.99 3.60 7.86
CA ALA A 111 -2.57 2.64 6.84
C ALA A 111 -3.51 1.42 6.82
N ASN A 112 -3.87 0.88 7.98
CA ASN A 112 -4.83 -0.21 8.08
C ASN A 112 -6.19 0.15 7.46
N VAL A 113 -6.73 1.34 7.73
CA VAL A 113 -7.99 1.82 7.13
C VAL A 113 -7.88 1.92 5.62
N ALA A 114 -6.81 2.53 5.11
CA ALA A 114 -6.59 2.69 3.68
C ALA A 114 -6.45 1.33 2.96
N VAL A 115 -5.64 0.41 3.51
CA VAL A 115 -5.46 -0.93 2.96
C VAL A 115 -6.78 -1.70 2.99
N ARG A 116 -7.52 -1.66 4.11
CA ARG A 116 -8.81 -2.33 4.22
C ARG A 116 -9.82 -1.81 3.20
N TYR A 117 -9.89 -0.49 3.00
CA TYR A 117 -10.80 0.13 2.04
C TYR A 117 -10.53 -0.32 0.60
N ILE A 118 -9.26 -0.41 0.19
CA ILE A 118 -8.88 -0.92 -1.13
C ILE A 118 -9.13 -2.42 -1.23
N LEU A 119 -8.79 -3.19 -0.20
CA LEU A 119 -8.95 -4.63 -0.18
C LEU A 119 -10.42 -5.08 -0.19
N ASP A 120 -11.35 -4.23 0.25
CA ASP A 120 -12.79 -4.49 0.18
C ASP A 120 -13.39 -4.30 -1.21
N LYS A 121 -12.65 -3.75 -2.18
CA LYS A 121 -13.16 -3.57 -3.54
C LYS A 121 -13.27 -4.95 -4.24
N PRO A 122 -14.40 -5.26 -4.91
CA PRO A 122 -14.61 -6.58 -5.51
C PRO A 122 -13.54 -7.03 -6.52
N ALA A 123 -12.92 -6.08 -7.24
CA ALA A 123 -11.90 -6.35 -8.24
C ALA A 123 -10.49 -6.57 -7.65
N ILE A 124 -10.29 -6.40 -6.33
CA ILE A 124 -8.97 -6.40 -5.71
C ILE A 124 -8.66 -7.74 -5.07
N GLY A 125 -7.72 -8.46 -5.68
CA GLY A 125 -7.24 -9.74 -5.17
C GLY A 125 -6.29 -9.62 -3.97
N GLY A 126 -5.47 -8.56 -3.95
CA GLY A 126 -4.56 -8.27 -2.85
C GLY A 126 -3.95 -6.86 -2.95
N VAL A 127 -3.32 -6.44 -1.87
CA VAL A 127 -2.62 -5.15 -1.74
C VAL A 127 -1.15 -5.41 -1.44
N ILE A 128 -0.25 -4.75 -2.16
CA ILE A 128 1.19 -4.88 -1.95
C ILE A 128 1.66 -3.81 -0.96
N ILE A 129 2.33 -4.24 0.10
CA ILE A 129 2.91 -3.36 1.13
C ILE A 129 4.42 -3.54 1.12
N GLY A 130 5.17 -2.43 1.12
CA GLY A 130 6.63 -2.46 1.12
C GLY A 130 7.19 -3.09 2.38
N ALA A 131 8.07 -4.08 2.21
CA ALA A 131 8.75 -4.77 3.31
C ALA A 131 10.17 -4.18 3.50
N ARG A 132 10.43 -3.63 4.69
CA ARG A 132 11.76 -3.16 5.12
C ARG A 132 12.39 -4.16 6.09
N LEU A 133 12.72 -5.33 5.55
CA LEU A 133 13.23 -6.46 6.32
C LEU A 133 14.54 -6.10 7.05
N GLY A 134 14.57 -6.31 8.36
CA GLY A 134 15.69 -6.03 9.26
C GLY A 134 15.79 -4.57 9.72
N LEU A 135 14.90 -3.67 9.28
CA LEU A 135 14.98 -2.23 9.58
C LEU A 135 13.73 -1.67 10.26
N SER A 136 12.53 -2.04 9.80
CA SER A 136 11.28 -1.58 10.40
C SER A 136 10.20 -2.65 10.29
N GLU A 137 9.68 -3.06 11.45
CA GLU A 137 8.75 -4.17 11.56
C GLU A 137 7.33 -3.66 11.69
N HIS A 138 6.54 -3.81 10.62
CA HIS A 138 5.11 -3.50 10.62
C HIS A 138 4.24 -4.75 10.55
N LEU A 139 4.82 -5.94 10.75
CA LEU A 139 4.13 -7.22 10.62
C LEU A 139 2.85 -7.29 11.47
N GLN A 140 2.96 -6.90 12.74
CA GLN A 140 1.81 -6.89 13.65
C GLN A 140 0.76 -5.86 13.22
N ASP A 141 1.16 -4.65 12.84
CA ASP A 141 0.21 -3.61 12.39
C ASP A 141 -0.50 -4.02 11.10
N ASN A 142 0.23 -4.59 10.13
CA ASN A 142 -0.30 -5.07 8.85
C ASN A 142 -1.29 -6.23 9.03
N ALA A 143 -1.09 -7.09 10.04
CA ALA A 143 -2.03 -8.17 10.33
C ALA A 143 -3.41 -7.64 10.76
N ARG A 144 -3.44 -6.45 11.37
CA ARG A 144 -4.67 -5.82 11.86
C ARG A 144 -5.63 -5.44 10.75
N VAL A 145 -5.20 -5.34 9.49
CA VAL A 145 -6.07 -5.21 8.30
C VAL A 145 -7.21 -6.24 8.31
N PHE A 146 -6.96 -7.43 8.86
CA PHE A 146 -7.93 -8.53 8.89
C PHE A 146 -8.70 -8.65 10.21
N GLU A 147 -8.41 -7.80 11.20
CA GLU A 147 -9.02 -7.84 12.54
C GLU A 147 -10.23 -6.90 12.67
N PHE A 148 -10.49 -6.07 11.66
CA PHE A 148 -11.64 -5.17 11.62
C PHE A 148 -12.30 -5.16 10.24
N SER A 149 -13.49 -4.59 10.21
CA SER A 149 -14.25 -4.32 8.99
C SER A 149 -14.69 -2.86 9.01
N LEU A 150 -14.59 -2.19 7.88
CA LEU A 150 -15.27 -0.92 7.68
C LEU A 150 -16.78 -1.19 7.71
N ASP A 151 -17.57 -0.33 8.34
CA ASP A 151 -19.01 -0.33 8.20
C ASP A 151 -19.47 0.61 7.06
N ASP A 152 -20.77 0.69 6.83
CA ASP A 152 -21.31 1.50 5.73
C ASP A 152 -21.05 2.99 5.94
N ASP A 153 -21.06 3.46 7.19
CA ASP A 153 -20.75 4.85 7.54
C ASP A 153 -19.28 5.16 7.25
N ASP A 154 -18.36 4.28 7.64
CA ASP A 154 -16.93 4.44 7.32
C ASP A 154 -16.69 4.55 5.81
N ARG A 155 -17.34 3.67 5.02
CA ARG A 155 -17.22 3.68 3.55
C ARG A 155 -17.80 4.96 2.95
N GLN A 156 -18.98 5.38 3.42
CA GLN A 156 -19.61 6.62 2.96
C GLN A 156 -18.76 7.85 3.25
N GLN A 157 -18.13 7.93 4.43
CA GLN A 157 -17.23 9.02 4.76
C GLN A 157 -16.01 9.08 3.83
N ILE A 158 -15.37 7.93 3.54
CA ILE A 158 -14.22 7.87 2.61
C ILE A 158 -14.67 8.20 1.19
N ASP A 159 -15.81 7.66 0.74
CA ASP A 159 -16.35 7.88 -0.60
C ASP A 159 -16.74 9.35 -0.81
N ALA A 160 -17.34 10.00 0.18
CA ALA A 160 -17.75 11.40 0.10
C ALA A 160 -16.58 12.36 -0.11
N VAL A 161 -15.41 12.09 0.50
CA VAL A 161 -14.19 12.87 0.23
C VAL A 161 -13.60 12.48 -1.12
N SER A 162 -13.53 11.19 -1.42
CA SER A 162 -12.93 10.69 -2.68
C SER A 162 -13.67 11.18 -3.92
N GLN A 163 -14.99 11.35 -3.85
CA GLN A 163 -15.82 11.88 -4.95
C GLN A 163 -15.58 13.36 -5.26
N LYS A 164 -14.97 14.12 -4.34
CA LYS A 164 -14.56 15.51 -4.61
C LYS A 164 -13.29 15.58 -5.45
N SER A 165 -12.56 14.48 -5.57
CA SER A 165 -11.37 14.41 -6.41
C SER A 165 -11.74 14.35 -7.90
N ARG A 166 -10.80 14.75 -8.75
CA ARG A 166 -10.93 14.60 -10.19
C ARG A 166 -10.52 13.19 -10.58
N ASP A 167 -11.19 12.66 -11.60
CA ASP A 167 -10.79 11.43 -12.25
C ASP A 167 -9.42 11.63 -12.91
N LEU A 168 -8.37 11.11 -12.26
CA LEU A 168 -6.99 11.22 -12.73
C LEU A 168 -6.80 10.55 -14.09
N TYR A 169 -7.48 9.43 -14.34
CA TYR A 169 -7.39 8.75 -15.63
C TYR A 169 -7.89 9.66 -16.76
N ARG A 170 -8.98 10.39 -16.54
CA ARG A 170 -9.45 11.40 -17.50
C ARG A 170 -8.58 12.65 -17.56
N ALA A 171 -7.98 13.05 -16.43
CA ALA A 171 -7.25 14.30 -16.34
C ALA A 171 -5.83 14.22 -16.91
N ILE A 172 -5.15 13.07 -16.74
CA ILE A 172 -3.74 12.90 -17.09
C ILE A 172 -3.45 11.63 -17.92
N GLY A 173 -4.45 10.78 -18.18
CA GLY A 173 -4.29 9.54 -18.96
C GLY A 173 -4.03 8.30 -18.10
N ASP A 174 -3.76 7.17 -18.76
CA ASP A 174 -3.35 5.94 -18.08
C ASP A 174 -1.92 6.07 -17.53
N CYS A 175 -1.55 5.22 -16.57
CA CYS A 175 -0.16 5.10 -16.13
C CYS A 175 0.77 4.86 -17.33
N GLY A 176 1.62 5.83 -17.64
CA GLY A 176 2.50 5.77 -18.80
C GLY A 176 2.19 6.82 -19.87
N ASP A 177 0.95 7.31 -19.94
CA ASP A 177 0.53 8.31 -20.93
C ASP A 177 1.10 9.70 -20.61
N GLU A 178 1.40 9.99 -19.35
CA GLU A 178 2.07 11.24 -18.94
C GLU A 178 3.52 11.37 -19.47
N TYR A 179 4.07 10.30 -20.05
CA TYR A 179 5.41 10.25 -20.63
C TYR A 179 5.42 10.21 -22.18
N ARG A 180 4.24 10.26 -22.83
CA ARG A 180 4.13 10.25 -24.30
C ARG A 180 4.13 11.65 -24.91
#